data_AF-A0A7W0VBA5-F1
#
_entry.id   AF-A0A7W0VBA5-F1
#
_cell.length_a   1.000
_cell.length_b   1.000
_cell.length_c   1.000
_cell.angle_alpha   90.00
_cell.angle_beta   90.00
_cell.angle_gamma   90.00
#
_symmetry.space_group_name_H-M   'P 1'
#
loop_
_entity.id
_entity.type
_entity.pdbx_description
1 polymer ?
#
loop_
_entity_poly.entity_id
_entity_poly.type
_entity_poly.pdbx_seq_one_letter_code
_entity_poly.pdbx_strand_id
1 'polypeptide(L)'
;MPAALLVRPPVNAVGSLLFLGASSKIDGIAVTFARSSSKQVGRVTTGTFEFKLVKGGKKVEVQLETTQSLFQAEAVAHGALFVFEQRSEDIFTVMLAAAAAPAQLDEQACLGLIDQAAKRAGIKETGASGLVSELGILRVPRDSWTAYCGRYTKRVWFSPRGEAGAGATP
;
A
#
# COMPACT_ATOMS: atom_id res chain seq x y z
N MET A 1 17.29 -17.63 -8.64
CA MET A 1 17.14 -16.44 -7.78
C MET A 1 16.80 -16.95 -6.40
N PRO A 2 17.48 -16.54 -5.31
CA PRO A 2 16.96 -16.83 -3.98
C PRO A 2 15.57 -16.20 -3.92
N ALA A 3 14.58 -16.95 -3.41
CA ALA A 3 13.21 -16.48 -3.25
C ALA A 3 13.27 -15.11 -2.58
N ALA A 4 13.05 -14.04 -3.36
CA ALA A 4 12.85 -12.71 -2.83
C ALA A 4 11.50 -12.80 -2.13
N LEU A 5 11.58 -13.24 -0.87
CA LEU A 5 10.47 -13.48 0.02
C LEU A 5 9.61 -12.22 -0.06
N LEU A 6 8.37 -12.37 -0.53
CA LEU A 6 7.36 -11.33 -0.53
C LEU A 6 6.88 -11.11 0.92
N VAL A 7 7.82 -10.95 1.85
CA VAL A 7 7.56 -10.67 3.25
C VAL A 7 7.53 -9.16 3.36
N ARG A 8 6.32 -8.63 3.16
CA ARG A 8 5.97 -7.30 3.62
C ARG A 8 6.27 -7.27 5.12
N PRO A 9 7.12 -6.36 5.61
CA PRO A 9 7.35 -6.24 7.04
C PRO A 9 5.99 -5.98 7.71
N PRO A 10 5.67 -6.69 8.81
CA PRO A 10 4.40 -6.51 9.48
C PRO A 10 4.26 -5.05 9.88
N VAL A 11 3.04 -4.53 9.73
CA VAL A 11 2.67 -3.32 10.48
C VAL A 11 2.46 -3.81 11.91
N ASN A 12 3.19 -3.27 12.88
CA ASN A 12 2.98 -3.60 14.29
C ASN A 12 1.68 -2.95 14.80
N ALA A 13 0.55 -3.45 14.30
CA ALA A 13 -0.79 -2.93 14.56
C ALA A 13 -1.82 -4.04 14.44
N VAL A 14 -2.88 -3.95 15.24
CA VAL A 14 -4.08 -4.77 15.06
C VAL A 14 -4.89 -4.16 13.91
N GLY A 15 -5.23 -4.97 12.93
CA GLY A 15 -6.03 -4.58 11.78
C GLY A 15 -7.47 -5.05 11.87
N SER A 16 -8.38 -4.25 11.31
CA SER A 16 -9.76 -4.66 11.07
C SER A 16 -9.92 -5.11 9.63
N LEU A 17 -10.57 -6.25 9.43
CA LEU A 17 -10.96 -6.71 8.10
C LEU A 17 -12.27 -6.03 7.69
N LEU A 18 -12.27 -5.38 6.54
CA LEU A 18 -13.39 -4.64 5.97
C LEU A 18 -13.77 -5.21 4.62
N PHE A 19 -15.05 -5.51 4.45
CA PHE A 19 -15.69 -5.82 3.18
C PHE A 19 -16.40 -4.56 2.67
N LEU A 20 -16.79 -4.54 1.39
CA LEU A 20 -17.54 -3.41 0.83
C LEU A 20 -18.83 -3.16 1.64
N GLY A 21 -19.04 -1.90 2.05
CA GLY A 21 -20.13 -1.47 2.92
C GLY A 21 -19.91 -1.72 4.41
N ALA A 22 -18.90 -2.51 4.79
CA ALA A 22 -18.60 -2.79 6.19
C ALA A 22 -17.94 -1.59 6.88
N SER A 23 -18.20 -1.46 8.18
CA SER A 23 -17.60 -0.45 9.05
C SER A 23 -16.97 -1.10 10.27
N SER A 24 -15.82 -0.59 10.70
CA SER A 24 -15.17 -0.98 11.94
C SER A 24 -14.69 0.25 12.70
N LYS A 25 -14.62 0.15 14.03
CA LYS A 25 -14.03 1.19 14.88
C LYS A 25 -12.60 0.82 15.22
N ILE A 26 -11.67 1.71 14.85
CA ILE A 26 -10.25 1.59 15.16
C ILE A 26 -9.85 2.87 15.92
N ASP A 27 -9.50 2.74 17.20
CA ASP A 27 -9.14 3.88 18.08
C ASP A 27 -10.15 5.04 18.05
N GLY A 28 -11.45 4.70 18.17
CA GLY A 28 -12.52 5.69 18.13
C GLY A 28 -12.80 6.32 16.77
N ILE A 29 -12.10 5.90 15.71
CA ILE A 29 -12.35 6.30 14.32
C ILE A 29 -13.17 5.20 13.65
N ALA A 30 -14.37 5.54 13.18
CA ALA A 30 -15.16 4.64 12.36
C ALA A 30 -14.61 4.66 10.93
N VAL A 31 -14.12 3.52 10.45
CA VAL A 31 -13.60 3.32 9.10
C VAL A 31 -14.58 2.46 8.33
N THR A 32 -15.08 2.98 7.20
CA THR A 32 -16.02 2.29 6.33
C THR A 32 -15.44 2.15 4.94
N PHE A 33 -15.43 0.95 4.38
CA PHE A 33 -15.13 0.74 2.96
C PHE A 33 -16.39 1.06 2.14
N ALA A 34 -16.40 2.21 1.46
CA ALA A 34 -17.62 2.82 0.95
C ALA A 34 -17.92 2.48 -0.51
N ARG A 35 -16.88 2.36 -1.34
CA ARG A 35 -17.04 2.13 -2.78
C ARG A 35 -15.80 1.43 -3.34
N SER A 36 -16.03 0.52 -4.28
CA SER A 36 -15.02 -0.04 -5.16
C SER A 36 -15.45 0.23 -6.60
N SER A 37 -14.51 0.55 -7.48
CA SER A 37 -14.72 0.62 -8.92
C SER A 37 -13.44 0.27 -9.66
N SER A 38 -13.57 -0.09 -10.94
CA SER A 38 -12.42 -0.31 -11.80
C SER A 38 -12.63 0.34 -13.17
N LYS A 39 -11.53 0.78 -13.77
CA LYS A 39 -11.51 1.39 -15.10
C LYS A 39 -10.42 0.74 -15.94
N GLN A 40 -10.80 0.23 -17.11
CA GLN A 40 -9.86 -0.33 -18.07
C GLN A 40 -9.56 0.68 -19.18
N VAL A 41 -8.27 0.94 -19.42
CA VAL A 41 -7.77 1.76 -20.53
C VAL A 41 -6.72 0.94 -21.29
N GLY A 42 -7.08 0.46 -22.48
CA GLY A 42 -6.26 -0.50 -23.23
C GLY A 42 -6.06 -1.81 -22.45
N ARG A 43 -4.80 -2.15 -22.16
CA ARG A 43 -4.44 -3.35 -21.36
C ARG A 43 -4.25 -3.05 -19.87
N VAL A 44 -4.50 -1.82 -19.42
CA VAL A 44 -4.29 -1.40 -18.03
C VAL A 44 -5.64 -1.30 -17.34
N THR A 45 -5.80 -2.00 -16.21
CA THR A 45 -6.95 -1.85 -15.31
C THR A 45 -6.51 -1.09 -14.07
N THR A 46 -7.19 0.01 -13.77
CA THR A 46 -7.00 0.79 -12.54
C THR A 46 -8.19 0.51 -11.63
N GLY A 47 -7.93 0.02 -10.42
CA GLY A 47 -8.90 -0.05 -9.33
C GLY A 47 -8.92 1.23 -8.51
N THR A 48 -10.11 1.67 -8.11
CA THR A 48 -10.34 2.81 -7.23
C THR A 48 -11.15 2.35 -6.02
N PHE A 49 -10.66 2.66 -4.81
CA PHE A 49 -11.25 2.23 -3.54
C PHE A 49 -11.45 3.43 -2.63
N GLU A 50 -12.68 3.66 -2.17
CA GLU A 50 -13.02 4.80 -1.32
C GLU A 50 -13.31 4.34 0.11
N PHE A 51 -12.66 5.00 1.07
CA PHE A 51 -12.85 4.80 2.50
C PHE A 51 -13.37 6.08 3.16
N LYS A 52 -14.33 5.92 4.08
CA LYS A 52 -14.85 7.01 4.90
C LYS A 52 -14.37 6.83 6.33
N LEU A 53 -13.66 7.82 6.86
CA LEU A 53 -13.12 7.83 8.21
C LEU A 53 -13.79 8.92 9.04
N VAL A 54 -14.52 8.53 10.09
CA VAL A 54 -15.33 9.44 10.90
C VAL A 54 -14.86 9.43 12.36
N LYS A 55 -14.54 10.62 12.89
CA LYS A 55 -14.18 10.84 14.30
C LYS A 55 -14.93 12.05 14.84
N GLY A 56 -15.71 11.87 15.91
CA GLY A 56 -16.46 12.97 16.54
C GLY A 56 -17.35 13.76 15.55
N GLY A 57 -18.01 13.07 14.62
CA GLY A 57 -18.84 13.69 13.58
C GLY A 57 -18.09 14.30 12.40
N LYS A 58 -16.76 14.47 12.47
CA LYS A 58 -15.93 14.93 11.36
C LYS A 58 -15.60 13.77 10.43
N LYS A 59 -15.75 13.99 9.12
CA LYS A 59 -15.51 12.99 8.08
C LYS A 59 -14.29 13.35 7.24
N VAL A 60 -13.45 12.35 6.98
CA VAL A 60 -12.36 12.38 5.98
C VAL A 60 -12.62 11.26 4.99
N GLU A 61 -12.51 11.56 3.70
CA GLU A 61 -12.56 10.55 2.64
C GLU A 61 -11.15 10.26 2.15
N VAL A 62 -10.83 8.97 2.03
CA VAL A 62 -9.56 8.48 1.50
C VAL A 62 -9.88 7.70 0.24
N GLN A 63 -9.36 8.16 -0.88
CA GLN A 63 -9.46 7.47 -2.16
C GLN A 63 -8.11 6.85 -2.50
N LEU A 64 -8.11 5.54 -2.74
CA LEU A 64 -6.95 4.77 -3.14
C LEU A 64 -7.09 4.40 -4.61
N GLU A 65 -6.04 4.57 -5.38
CA GLU A 65 -6.00 4.18 -6.79
C GLU A 65 -4.77 3.34 -7.05
N THR A 66 -4.95 2.23 -7.76
CA THR A 66 -3.84 1.34 -8.08
C THR A 66 -4.12 0.54 -9.35
N THR A 67 -3.06 0.13 -10.03
CA THR A 67 -3.13 -0.84 -11.15
C THR A 67 -2.70 -2.24 -10.72
N GLN A 68 -2.48 -2.45 -9.42
CA GLN A 68 -1.95 -3.69 -8.86
C GLN A 68 -3.06 -4.57 -8.26
N SER A 69 -2.87 -5.89 -8.34
CA SER A 69 -3.75 -6.90 -7.74
C SER A 69 -3.54 -7.05 -6.22
N LEU A 70 -2.36 -6.70 -5.71
CA LEU A 70 -2.00 -6.79 -4.30
C LEU A 70 -1.41 -5.47 -3.83
N PHE A 71 -2.26 -4.55 -3.41
CA PHE A 71 -1.92 -3.16 -3.12
C PHE A 71 -1.83 -2.86 -1.61
N GLN A 72 -0.96 -1.91 -1.24
CA GLN A 72 -0.90 -1.31 0.08
C GLN A 72 -0.80 0.21 -0.04
N ALA A 73 -1.47 0.94 0.85
CA ALA A 73 -1.40 2.40 0.97
C ALA A 73 -1.23 2.87 2.41
N GLU A 74 -0.73 4.09 2.56
CA GLU A 74 -0.55 4.80 3.82
C GLU A 74 -1.28 6.15 3.76
N ALA A 75 -2.36 6.29 4.53
CA ALA A 75 -3.14 7.53 4.59
C ALA A 75 -3.13 8.13 5.99
N VAL A 76 -3.04 9.46 6.05
CA VAL A 76 -3.26 10.19 7.30
C VAL A 76 -4.70 10.65 7.36
N ALA A 77 -5.40 10.28 8.44
CA ALA A 77 -6.76 10.73 8.70
C ALA A 77 -6.92 11.06 10.18
N HIS A 78 -7.52 12.21 10.49
CA HIS A 78 -7.69 12.69 11.87
C HIS A 78 -6.38 12.73 12.67
N GLY A 79 -5.25 12.99 12.01
CA GLY A 79 -3.91 13.04 12.63
C GLY A 79 -3.26 11.67 12.88
N ALA A 80 -3.97 10.58 12.59
CA ALA A 80 -3.47 9.22 12.73
C ALA A 80 -3.06 8.62 11.39
N LEU A 81 -2.09 7.71 11.39
CA LEU A 81 -1.64 6.98 10.21
C LEU A 81 -2.38 5.64 10.10
N PHE A 82 -3.03 5.44 8.96
CA PHE A 82 -3.67 4.19 8.59
C PHE A 82 -2.91 3.50 7.46
N VAL A 83 -2.79 2.19 7.56
CA VAL A 83 -2.31 1.33 6.48
C VAL A 83 -3.47 0.52 5.94
N PHE A 84 -3.69 0.61 4.64
CA PHE A 84 -4.71 -0.13 3.91
C PHE A 84 -4.00 -1.22 3.14
N GLU A 85 -4.35 -2.48 3.41
CA GLU A 85 -3.79 -3.62 2.69
C GLU A 85 -4.92 -4.38 2.00
N GLN A 86 -4.86 -4.44 0.68
CA GLN A 86 -5.81 -5.21 -0.11
C GLN A 86 -5.55 -6.71 0.08
N ARG A 87 -6.59 -7.46 0.45
CA ARG A 87 -6.58 -8.92 0.55
C ARG A 87 -7.21 -9.57 -0.68
N SER A 88 -8.27 -8.96 -1.19
CA SER A 88 -8.91 -9.30 -2.46
C SER A 88 -9.60 -8.06 -3.04
N GLU A 89 -10.29 -8.18 -4.18
CA GLU A 89 -11.00 -7.06 -4.82
C GLU A 89 -11.95 -6.31 -3.86
N ASP A 90 -12.64 -7.05 -3.00
CA ASP A 90 -13.65 -6.50 -2.08
C ASP A 90 -13.26 -6.53 -0.60
N ILE A 91 -12.03 -6.94 -0.29
CA ILE A 91 -11.58 -7.12 1.10
C ILE A 91 -10.31 -6.34 1.35
N PHE A 92 -10.37 -5.49 2.38
CA PHE A 92 -9.23 -4.76 2.91
C PHE A 92 -8.97 -5.12 4.36
N THR A 93 -7.70 -5.20 4.73
CA THR A 93 -7.27 -5.04 6.12
C THR A 93 -6.89 -3.58 6.32
N VAL A 94 -7.56 -2.89 7.24
CA VAL A 94 -7.20 -1.52 7.63
C VAL A 94 -6.61 -1.54 9.02
N MET A 95 -5.41 -1.00 9.16
CA MET A 95 -4.63 -0.98 10.39
C MET A 95 -4.36 0.44 10.83
N LEU A 96 -4.48 0.72 12.13
CA LEU A 96 -3.92 1.93 12.72
C LEU A 96 -2.42 1.71 12.95
N ALA A 97 -1.59 2.23 12.05
CA ALA A 97 -0.15 2.08 12.15
C ALA A 97 0.48 3.02 13.18
N ALA A 98 -0.12 4.20 13.40
CA ALA A 98 0.28 5.12 14.46
C ALA A 98 -0.87 6.06 14.85
N ALA A 99 -1.10 6.26 16.14
CA ALA A 99 -2.10 7.22 16.66
C ALA A 99 -1.76 8.68 16.30
N ALA A 100 -0.48 8.98 16.11
CA ALA A 100 0.02 10.24 15.58
C ALA A 100 0.85 9.96 14.32
N ALA A 101 0.49 10.61 13.21
CA ALA A 101 1.17 10.44 11.94
C ALA A 101 2.64 10.89 12.02
N PRO A 102 3.61 10.01 11.69
CA PRO A 102 5.00 10.40 11.58
C PRO A 102 5.23 11.42 10.46
N ALA A 103 6.40 12.07 10.47
CA ALA A 103 6.83 12.89 9.33
C ALA A 103 6.98 12.02 8.07
N GLN A 104 6.39 12.48 6.97
CA GLN A 104 6.48 11.81 5.68
C GLN A 104 7.90 11.96 5.12
N LEU A 105 8.49 10.84 4.66
CA LEU A 105 9.71 10.85 3.88
C LEU A 105 9.46 11.46 2.51
N ASP A 106 10.43 12.22 1.99
CA ASP A 106 10.48 12.57 0.58
C ASP A 106 10.93 11.38 -0.29
N GLU A 107 10.90 11.58 -1.60
CA GLU A 107 11.25 10.53 -2.55
C GLU A 107 12.72 10.11 -2.44
N GLN A 108 13.63 11.05 -2.22
CA GLN A 108 15.07 10.78 -2.12
C GLN A 108 15.42 9.97 -0.87
N ALA A 109 14.80 10.30 0.26
CA ALA A 109 14.95 9.53 1.49
C ALA A 109 14.41 8.11 1.32
N CYS A 110 13.28 7.93 0.63
CA CYS A 110 12.76 6.60 0.32
C CYS A 110 13.67 5.81 -0.64
N LEU A 111 14.23 6.44 -1.66
CA LEU A 111 15.22 5.82 -2.55
C LEU A 111 16.46 5.35 -1.76
N GLY A 112 16.98 6.19 -0.88
CA GLY A 112 18.10 5.83 0.00
C GLY A 112 17.80 4.62 0.90
N LEU A 113 16.58 4.50 1.43
CA LEU A 113 16.17 3.31 2.20
C LEU A 113 16.08 2.05 1.32
N ILE A 114 15.57 2.19 0.10
CA ILE A 114 15.48 1.09 -0.87
C ILE A 114 16.87 0.57 -1.22
N ASP A 115 17.80 1.46 -1.54
CA ASP A 115 19.17 1.08 -1.94
C ASP A 115 19.91 0.41 -0.76
N GLN A 116 19.74 0.93 0.46
CA GLN A 116 20.28 0.29 1.67
C GLN A 116 19.70 -1.11 1.89
N ALA A 117 18.38 -1.28 1.74
CA ALA A 117 17.73 -2.56 1.90
C ALA A 117 18.14 -3.56 0.81
N ALA A 118 18.23 -3.12 -0.44
CA ALA A 118 18.67 -3.95 -1.58
C ALA A 118 20.11 -4.44 -1.37
N LYS A 119 21.01 -3.55 -0.95
CA LYS A 119 22.40 -3.89 -0.62
C LYS A 119 22.47 -4.92 0.51
N ARG A 120 21.70 -4.75 1.59
CA ARG A 120 21.63 -5.71 2.70
C ARG A 120 21.08 -7.07 2.27
N ALA A 121 20.12 -7.08 1.35
CA ALA A 121 19.50 -8.29 0.82
C ALA A 121 20.31 -8.97 -0.30
N GLY A 122 21.44 -8.37 -0.74
CA GLY A 122 22.23 -8.88 -1.86
C GLY A 122 21.49 -8.82 -3.21
N ILE A 123 20.49 -7.95 -3.33
CA ILE A 123 19.73 -7.76 -4.57
C ILE A 123 20.59 -6.89 -5.50
N LYS A 124 20.89 -7.40 -6.69
CA LYS A 124 21.61 -6.61 -7.70
C LYS A 124 20.72 -5.48 -8.19
N GLU A 125 21.29 -4.28 -8.24
CA GLU A 125 20.66 -3.14 -8.91
C GLU A 125 20.53 -3.47 -10.41
N THR A 126 19.29 -3.42 -10.89
CA THR A 126 18.96 -3.48 -12.32
C THR A 126 18.39 -2.13 -12.75
N GLY A 127 18.20 -1.89 -14.05
CA GLY A 127 17.72 -0.61 -14.55
C GLY A 127 16.41 -0.16 -13.88
N ALA A 128 16.27 1.15 -13.66
CA ALA A 128 15.04 1.78 -13.18
C ALA A 128 14.13 2.14 -14.35
N SER A 129 12.86 1.77 -14.31
CA SER A 129 11.91 2.11 -15.39
C SER A 129 10.92 3.23 -15.02
N GLY A 130 11.09 3.89 -13.88
CA GLY A 130 10.26 5.01 -13.44
C GLY A 130 10.08 5.08 -11.92
N LEU A 131 9.34 6.09 -11.45
CA LEU A 131 8.87 6.25 -10.08
C LEU A 131 7.34 6.39 -10.08
N VAL A 132 6.66 5.72 -9.15
CA VAL A 132 5.21 5.87 -8.97
C VAL A 132 4.92 6.09 -7.50
N SER A 133 4.24 7.18 -7.16
CA SER A 133 3.82 7.46 -5.78
C SER A 133 2.32 7.16 -5.65
N GLU A 134 1.97 6.13 -4.89
CA GLU A 134 0.60 5.73 -4.59
C GLU A 134 0.34 5.97 -3.10
N LEU A 135 -0.50 6.96 -2.79
CA LEU A 135 -0.94 7.38 -1.45
C LEU A 135 -0.05 6.89 -0.27
N GLY A 136 1.07 7.58 -0.06
CA GLY A 136 2.00 7.30 1.04
C GLY A 136 3.00 6.17 0.78
N ILE A 137 2.97 5.49 -0.37
CA ILE A 137 3.96 4.50 -0.80
C ILE A 137 4.70 5.00 -2.05
N LEU A 138 6.04 4.96 -2.03
CA LEU A 138 6.87 5.11 -3.23
C LEU A 138 7.14 3.73 -3.82
N ARG A 139 6.83 3.56 -5.11
CA ARG A 139 7.07 2.37 -5.90
C ARG A 139 8.15 2.62 -6.94
N VAL A 140 9.12 1.71 -6.98
CA VAL A 140 10.31 1.80 -7.84
C VAL A 140 10.43 0.51 -8.65
N PRO A 141 9.82 0.46 -9.84
CA PRO A 141 9.97 -0.68 -10.74
C PRO A 141 11.40 -0.80 -11.27
N ARG A 142 11.91 -2.03 -11.25
CA ARG A 142 13.21 -2.44 -11.79
C ARG A 142 13.01 -3.63 -12.73
N ASP A 143 14.01 -3.95 -13.55
CA ASP A 143 13.88 -4.97 -14.61
C ASP A 143 13.40 -6.34 -14.13
N SER A 144 13.76 -6.76 -12.91
CA SER A 144 13.41 -8.09 -12.37
C SER A 144 12.59 -8.06 -11.07
N TRP A 145 12.38 -6.89 -10.48
CA TRP A 145 11.66 -6.72 -9.22
C TRP A 145 11.06 -5.31 -9.11
N THR A 146 10.19 -5.11 -8.13
CA THR A 146 9.68 -3.79 -7.75
C THR A 146 10.00 -3.55 -6.29
N ALA A 147 10.63 -2.41 -5.96
CA ALA A 147 10.74 -1.97 -4.57
C ALA A 147 9.60 -1.06 -4.19
N TYR A 148 9.30 -1.08 -2.91
CA TYR A 148 8.30 -0.25 -2.28
C TYR A 148 8.89 0.36 -1.02
N CYS A 149 8.55 1.63 -0.77
CA CYS A 149 8.89 2.34 0.45
C CYS A 149 7.64 3.00 1.03
N GLY A 150 7.26 2.60 2.25
CA GLY A 150 6.26 3.32 3.03
C GLY A 150 6.81 4.67 3.48
N ARG A 151 6.25 5.77 2.97
CA ARG A 151 6.77 7.12 3.23
C ARG A 151 6.53 7.54 4.67
N TYR A 152 5.54 6.99 5.36
CA TYR A 152 5.32 7.23 6.78
C TYR A 152 5.89 6.11 7.65
N THR A 153 5.68 4.85 7.28
CA THR A 153 6.15 3.71 8.09
C THR A 153 7.63 3.42 7.93
N LYS A 154 8.28 3.97 6.88
CA LYS A 154 9.69 3.74 6.51
C LYS A 154 10.01 2.26 6.23
N ARG A 155 8.98 1.44 6.00
CA ARG A 155 9.13 0.03 5.64
C ARG A 155 9.55 -0.08 4.19
N VAL A 156 10.49 -0.97 3.92
CA VAL A 156 10.91 -1.33 2.57
C VAL A 156 10.62 -2.80 2.32
N TRP A 157 10.08 -3.10 1.15
CA TRP A 157 9.90 -4.47 0.68
C TRP A 157 10.05 -4.57 -0.84
N PHE A 158 10.21 -5.80 -1.32
CA PHE A 158 10.45 -6.11 -2.72
C PHE A 158 9.41 -7.13 -3.20
N SER A 159 9.00 -7.05 -4.45
CA SER A 159 8.24 -8.09 -5.14
C SER A 159 8.93 -8.48 -6.45
N PRO A 160 8.87 -9.76 -6.88
CA PRO A 160 9.30 -10.15 -8.21
C PRO A 160 8.50 -9.44 -9.30
N ARG A 161 9.14 -9.12 -10.43
CA ARG A 161 8.43 -8.60 -11.60
C ARG A 161 7.72 -9.79 -12.28
N GLY A 162 6.42 -9.95 -12.03
CA GLY A 162 5.62 -11.03 -12.63
C GLY A 162 4.36 -11.45 -11.88
N GLU A 163 4.20 -11.07 -10.61
CA GLU A 163 2.98 -11.38 -9.84
C GLU A 163 1.88 -10.31 -9.94
N ALA A 164 1.98 -9.41 -10.91
CA ALA A 164 0.84 -8.68 -11.43
C ALA A 164 0.34 -9.42 -12.68
N GLY A 165 -0.48 -10.45 -12.50
CA GLY A 165 -1.20 -11.09 -13.61
C GLY A 165 -0.93 -12.57 -13.88
N ALA A 166 -0.66 -13.40 -12.88
CA ALA A 166 -1.00 -14.81 -13.00
C ALA A 166 -2.53 -14.93 -12.84
N GLY A 167 -3.24 -14.77 -13.96
CA GLY A 167 -4.59 -15.31 -14.07
C GLY A 167 -4.52 -16.77 -13.66
N ALA A 168 -5.18 -17.11 -12.56
CA ALA A 168 -5.54 -18.47 -12.26
C ALA A 168 -6.59 -18.87 -13.31
N THR A 169 -6.12 -19.41 -14.43
CA THR A 169 -6.94 -20.22 -15.32
C THR A 169 -6.62 -21.69 -15.01
N PRO A 170 -7.61 -22.56 -14.77
CA PRO A 170 -7.45 -23.96 -15.13
C PRO A 170 -7.39 -24.13 -16.65
#